data_AF-V6U332-F1
#
_entry.id   AF-V6U332-F1
#
_cell.length_a   1.000
_cell.length_b   1.000
_cell.length_c   1.000
_cell.angle_alpha   90.00
_cell.angle_beta   90.00
_cell.angle_gamma   90.00
#
_symmetry.space_group_name_H-M   'P 1'
#
loop_
_entity.id
_entity.type
_entity.pdbx_description
1 polymer ?
#
loop_
_entity_poly.entity_id
_entity_poly.type
_entity_poly.pdbx_seq_one_letter_code
_entity_poly.pdbx_strand_id
1 'polypeptide(L)'
;MTSQFTQSQIDAKMNEIRRANATAKLIPTSALRQWAIELLSGTHSSLTNPPASVSVEPLLQDEEDLGEDATEFGDVVELKGHKFVICNGLVIPKDLLEDKVLPMIDSYMKEHGITLDQVFNEMMQ
;
A
#
# COMPACT_ATOMS: atom_id res chain seq x y z
N MET A 1 20.54 23.18 7.99
CA MET A 1 21.63 22.50 8.71
C MET A 1 22.16 21.40 7.79
N THR A 2 23.43 21.49 7.40
CA THR A 2 24.12 20.48 6.56
C THR A 2 24.27 19.19 7.36
N SER A 3 23.68 18.10 6.87
CA SER A 3 23.79 16.78 7.51
C SER A 3 25.26 16.35 7.54
N GLN A 4 25.78 15.93 8.71
CA GLN A 4 27.17 15.46 8.87
C GLN A 4 27.47 14.14 8.14
N PHE A 5 26.42 13.47 7.65
CA PHE A 5 26.51 12.20 6.94
C PHE A 5 26.36 12.41 5.45
N THR A 6 27.18 11.69 4.68
CA THR A 6 27.05 11.68 3.22
C THR A 6 25.73 11.03 2.80
N GLN A 7 25.20 11.42 1.64
CA GLN A 7 23.97 10.81 1.09
C GLN A 7 24.08 9.28 1.00
N SER A 8 25.24 8.77 0.59
CA SER A 8 25.49 7.32 0.49
C SER A 8 25.39 6.59 1.84
N GLN A 9 25.87 7.20 2.94
CA GLN A 9 25.76 6.61 4.28
C GLN A 9 24.30 6.58 4.76
N ILE A 10 23.55 7.64 4.45
CA ILE A 10 22.13 7.74 4.79
C ILE A 10 21.34 6.68 4.01
N ASP A 11 21.54 6.56 2.70
CA ASP A 11 20.84 5.60 1.84
C ASP A 11 21.13 4.15 2.26
N ALA A 12 22.39 3.85 2.59
CA ALA A 12 22.79 2.53 3.10
C ALA A 12 22.03 2.19 4.40
N LYS A 13 21.92 3.15 5.33
CA LYS A 13 21.23 2.95 6.60
C LYS A 13 19.71 2.84 6.41
N MET A 14 19.10 3.64 5.52
CA MET A 14 17.69 3.50 5.17
C MET A 14 17.36 2.10 4.63
N ASN A 15 18.24 1.53 3.79
CA ASN A 15 18.07 0.17 3.28
C ASN A 15 18.21 -0.89 4.37
N GLU A 16 19.07 -0.67 5.36
CA GLU A 16 19.20 -1.55 6.53
C GLU A 16 17.91 -1.56 7.36
N ILE A 17 17.30 -0.39 7.60
CA ILE A 17 16.01 -0.27 8.28
C ILE A 17 14.91 -1.00 7.50
N ARG A 18 14.82 -0.80 6.18
CA ARG A 18 13.82 -1.48 5.32
C ARG A 18 13.98 -3.01 5.29
N ARG A 19 15.19 -3.53 5.49
CA ARG A 19 15.45 -4.98 5.59
C ARG A 19 15.08 -5.52 6.97
N ALA A 20 15.34 -4.75 8.03
CA ALA A 20 15.06 -5.14 9.41
C ALA A 20 13.58 -4.99 9.78
N ASN A 21 12.85 -4.09 9.12
CA ASN A 21 11.45 -3.83 9.37
C ASN A 21 10.65 -3.75 8.07
N ALA A 22 9.72 -4.70 7.89
CA ALA A 22 8.84 -4.76 6.73
C ALA A 22 7.93 -3.51 6.62
N THR A 23 7.49 -2.94 7.75
CA THR A 23 6.64 -1.74 7.77
C THR A 23 7.42 -0.46 7.49
N ALA A 24 8.76 -0.48 7.56
CA ALA A 24 9.57 0.68 7.22
C ALA A 24 9.58 1.01 5.72
N LYS A 25 9.08 0.11 4.86
CA LYS A 25 8.83 0.39 3.45
C LYS A 25 7.68 1.40 3.26
N LEU A 26 6.70 1.37 4.17
CA LEU A 26 5.50 2.22 4.16
C LEU A 26 5.75 3.60 4.80
N ILE A 27 6.94 3.84 5.33
CA ILE A 27 7.29 5.11 5.96
C ILE A 27 7.76 6.10 4.88
N PRO A 28 7.26 7.34 4.86
CA PRO A 28 7.71 8.37 3.92
C PRO A 28 9.24 8.49 3.89
N THR A 29 9.82 8.65 2.70
CA THR A 29 11.28 8.68 2.54
C THR A 29 11.95 9.76 3.39
N SER A 30 11.29 10.90 3.62
CA SER A 30 11.75 11.97 4.51
C SER A 30 11.85 11.50 5.97
N ALA A 31 10.84 10.77 6.46
CA ALA A 31 10.79 10.18 7.79
C ALA A 31 11.83 9.05 7.95
N LEU A 32 11.97 8.19 6.94
CA LEU A 32 12.97 7.13 6.92
C LEU A 32 14.41 7.69 6.90
N ARG A 33 14.62 8.80 6.19
CA ARG A 33 15.88 9.54 6.18
C ARG A 33 16.21 10.10 7.56
N GLN A 34 15.23 10.68 8.25
CA GLN A 34 15.40 11.19 9.60
C GLN A 34 15.76 10.06 10.58
N TRP A 35 15.08 8.90 10.49
CA TRP A 35 15.42 7.72 11.27
C TRP A 35 16.86 7.24 11.00
N ALA A 36 17.26 7.18 9.73
CA ALA A 36 18.63 6.82 9.36
C ALA A 36 19.67 7.79 9.92
N ILE A 37 19.41 9.09 9.89
CA ILE A 37 20.29 10.11 10.48
C ILE A 37 20.42 9.89 11.99
N GLU A 38 19.31 9.62 12.70
CA GLU A 38 19.31 9.41 14.15
C GLU A 38 20.01 8.11 14.58
N LEU A 39 19.96 7.07 13.75
CA LEU A 39 20.75 5.85 13.93
C LEU A 39 22.24 6.10 13.71
N LEU A 40 22.60 6.91 12.71
CA LEU A 40 23.99 7.25 12.41
C LEU A 40 24.58 8.19 13.47
N SER A 41 23.78 9.08 14.06
CA SER A 41 24.19 9.94 15.17
C SER A 41 24.14 9.26 16.54
N GLY A 42 23.63 8.02 16.62
CA GLY A 42 23.51 7.26 17.87
C GLY A 42 22.47 7.81 18.85
N THR A 43 21.64 8.76 18.42
CA THR A 43 20.53 9.31 19.21
C THR A 43 19.34 8.36 19.27
N HIS A 44 19.29 7.41 18.33
CA HIS A 44 18.37 6.28 18.32
C HIS A 44 19.11 5.00 17.94
N SER A 45 18.67 3.84 18.41
CA SER A 45 19.40 2.57 18.25
C SER A 45 18.57 1.44 17.65
N SER A 46 17.25 1.60 17.56
CA SER A 46 16.38 0.54 17.03
C SER A 46 16.26 0.63 15.51
N LEU A 47 16.48 -0.51 14.85
CA LEU A 47 16.21 -0.71 13.42
C LEU A 47 14.76 -1.14 13.15
N THR A 48 14.02 -1.52 14.19
CA THR A 48 12.65 -2.04 14.07
C THR A 48 11.59 -1.08 14.56
N ASN A 49 11.93 -0.19 15.49
CA ASN A 49 11.01 0.82 16.00
C ASN A 49 11.47 2.21 15.56
N PRO A 50 10.60 3.02 14.94
CA PRO A 50 10.95 4.39 14.57
C PRO A 50 11.17 5.27 15.81
N PRO A 51 12.05 6.29 15.74
CA PRO A 51 12.24 7.25 16.82
C PRO A 51 11.01 8.16 16.96
N ALA A 52 10.80 8.70 18.17
CA ALA A 52 9.62 9.51 18.48
C ALA A 52 9.53 10.84 17.70
N SER A 53 10.68 11.32 17.17
CA SER A 53 10.80 12.46 16.27
C SER A 53 10.26 12.20 14.87
N VAL A 54 10.13 10.92 14.48
CA VAL A 54 9.54 10.52 13.22
C VAL A 54 8.04 10.43 13.43
N SER A 55 7.36 11.57 13.19
CA SER A 55 5.91 11.57 13.01
C SER A 55 5.58 10.74 11.78
N VAL A 56 5.11 9.52 12.02
CA VAL A 56 4.38 8.75 11.02
C VAL A 56 2.96 9.29 11.03
N GLU A 57 2.78 10.55 10.61
CA GLU A 57 1.45 10.96 10.18
C GLU A 57 1.11 10.05 9.01
N PRO A 58 -0.03 9.34 9.03
CA PRO A 58 -0.46 8.56 7.88
C PRO A 58 -0.74 9.56 6.77
N LEU A 59 0.28 9.83 5.96
CA LEU A 59 0.15 10.50 4.68
C LEU A 59 -0.62 9.54 3.78
N LEU A 60 -1.95 9.62 3.87
CA LEU A 60 -2.83 9.29 2.77
C LEU A 60 -2.56 10.32 1.67
N GLN A 61 -1.42 10.25 1.01
CA GLN A 61 -1.18 11.02 -0.20
C GLN A 61 -0.19 10.30 -1.11
N ASP A 62 -0.79 9.85 -2.21
CA ASP A 62 -0.28 9.80 -3.56
C ASP A 62 0.62 8.62 -3.92
N GLU A 63 -0.08 7.58 -4.38
CA GLU A 63 0.34 6.73 -5.49
C GLU A 63 1.74 6.12 -5.30
N GLU A 64 1.89 5.29 -4.26
CA GLU A 64 2.73 4.11 -4.45
C GLU A 64 2.21 3.41 -5.70
N ASP A 65 3.08 3.37 -6.71
CA ASP A 65 3.15 2.43 -7.80
C ASP A 65 2.73 1.04 -7.32
N LEU A 66 1.40 0.85 -7.28
CA LEU A 66 0.71 -0.41 -7.25
C LEU A 66 1.17 -1.09 -8.52
N GLY A 67 2.24 -1.89 -8.40
CA GLY A 67 2.73 -2.69 -9.50
C GLY A 67 1.53 -3.30 -10.21
N GLU A 68 1.43 -3.05 -11.52
CA GLU A 68 0.30 -3.36 -12.39
C GLU A 68 -0.43 -4.66 -12.01
N ASP A 69 -1.33 -4.58 -11.04
CA ASP A 69 -2.37 -5.54 -10.77
C ASP A 69 -3.62 -4.69 -10.59
N ALA A 70 -4.10 -4.19 -11.74
CA ALA A 70 -5.20 -3.25 -11.90
C ALA A 70 -6.58 -3.82 -11.49
N THR A 71 -6.62 -4.71 -10.49
CA THR A 71 -7.75 -5.55 -10.14
C THR A 71 -7.79 -5.89 -8.65
N GLU A 72 -7.58 -4.90 -7.77
CA GLU A 72 -7.95 -5.07 -6.35
C GLU A 72 -9.47 -5.02 -6.21
N PHE A 73 -10.11 -6.18 -6.31
CA PHE A 73 -11.56 -6.34 -6.12
C PHE A 73 -11.96 -6.62 -4.66
N GLY A 74 -11.05 -6.45 -3.70
CA GLY A 74 -11.25 -6.79 -2.29
C GLY A 74 -10.13 -7.68 -1.76
N ASP A 75 -10.30 -8.21 -0.55
CA ASP A 75 -9.27 -9.05 0.08
C ASP A 75 -9.15 -10.39 -0.66
N VAL A 76 -7.97 -10.67 -1.21
CA VAL A 76 -7.70 -11.94 -1.90
C VAL A 76 -7.14 -12.94 -0.90
N VAL A 77 -7.81 -14.10 -0.77
CA VAL A 77 -7.38 -15.21 0.08
C VAL A 77 -7.14 -16.44 -0.77
N GLU A 78 -6.01 -17.11 -0.54
CA GLU A 78 -5.69 -18.38 -1.18
C GLU A 78 -6.02 -19.56 -0.26
N LEU A 79 -6.85 -20.49 -0.75
CA LEU A 79 -7.21 -21.72 -0.04
C LEU A 79 -7.02 -22.92 -0.98
N LYS A 80 -6.18 -23.86 -0.56
CA LYS A 80 -5.91 -25.12 -1.29
C LYS A 80 -5.48 -24.89 -2.76
N GLY A 81 -4.72 -23.82 -3.02
CA GLY A 81 -4.26 -23.47 -4.38
C GLY A 81 -5.29 -22.74 -5.24
N HIS A 82 -6.43 -22.33 -4.66
CA HIS A 82 -7.45 -21.53 -5.34
C HIS A 82 -7.53 -20.15 -4.70
N LYS A 83 -7.59 -19.10 -5.54
CA LYS A 83 -7.75 -17.72 -5.08
C LYS A 83 -9.22 -17.34 -5.00
N PHE A 84 -9.60 -16.69 -3.91
CA PHE A 84 -10.93 -16.15 -3.67
C PHE A 84 -10.81 -14.67 -3.36
N VAL A 85 -11.77 -13.88 -3.83
CA VAL A 85 -11.93 -12.48 -3.48
C VAL A 85 -13.07 -12.37 -2.48
N ILE A 86 -12.80 -11.70 -1.36
CA ILE A 86 -13.75 -11.44 -0.29
C ILE A 86 -14.18 -9.98 -0.36
N CYS A 87 -15.45 -9.74 -0.67
CA CYS A 87 -16.05 -8.40 -0.74
C CYS A 87 -17.28 -8.37 0.18
N ASN A 88 -17.26 -7.59 1.27
CA ASN A 88 -18.43 -7.27 2.10
C ASN A 88 -19.48 -8.40 2.27
N GLY A 89 -19.05 -9.59 2.70
CA GLY A 89 -19.92 -10.75 2.95
C GLY A 89 -20.10 -11.73 1.77
N LEU A 90 -19.47 -11.47 0.64
CA LEU A 90 -19.46 -12.32 -0.54
C LEU A 90 -18.06 -12.90 -0.77
N VAL A 91 -17.99 -14.20 -1.08
CA VAL A 91 -16.74 -14.91 -1.40
C VAL A 91 -16.88 -15.47 -2.81
N ILE A 92 -16.06 -14.96 -3.74
CA ILE A 92 -16.11 -15.36 -5.15
C ILE A 92 -14.73 -15.90 -5.56
N PRO A 93 -14.65 -17.04 -6.28
CA PRO A 93 -13.39 -17.46 -6.90
C PRO A 93 -12.85 -16.36 -7.83
N LYS A 94 -11.56 -16.01 -7.71
CA LYS A 94 -10.94 -14.90 -8.46
C LYS A 94 -11.11 -15.09 -9.98
N ASP A 95 -10.83 -16.30 -10.48
CA ASP A 95 -10.97 -16.63 -11.90
C ASP A 95 -12.41 -16.42 -12.41
N LEU A 96 -13.41 -16.75 -11.58
CA LEU A 96 -14.82 -16.57 -11.95
C LEU A 96 -15.22 -15.08 -11.96
N LEU A 97 -14.69 -14.31 -11.01
CA LEU A 97 -14.90 -12.88 -10.92
C LEU A 97 -14.40 -12.18 -12.19
N GLU A 98 -13.15 -12.46 -12.57
CA GLU A 98 -12.49 -11.84 -13.73
C GLU A 98 -13.09 -12.29 -15.07
N ASP A 99 -13.30 -13.59 -15.25
CA ASP A 99 -13.73 -14.12 -16.56
C ASP A 99 -15.20 -13.85 -16.89
N LYS A 100 -16.07 -13.74 -15.87
CA LYS A 100 -17.52 -13.75 -16.07
C LYS A 100 -18.27 -12.62 -15.38
N VAL A 101 -17.98 -12.40 -14.11
CA VAL A 101 -18.79 -11.46 -13.30
C VAL A 101 -18.52 -10.01 -13.74
N LEU A 102 -17.25 -9.61 -13.87
CA LEU A 102 -16.91 -8.25 -14.29
C LEU A 102 -17.38 -7.90 -15.71
N PRO A 103 -17.16 -8.76 -16.74
CA PRO A 103 -17.66 -8.48 -18.07
C PRO A 103 -19.19 -8.39 -18.13
N MET A 104 -19.88 -9.20 -17.32
CA MET A 104 -21.34 -9.16 -17.22
C MET A 104 -21.82 -7.85 -16.59
N ILE A 105 -21.18 -7.40 -15.51
CA ILE A 105 -21.49 -6.12 -14.86
C ILE A 105 -21.24 -4.95 -15.82
N ASP A 106 -20.09 -4.92 -16.48
CA ASP A 106 -19.74 -3.87 -17.45
C ASP A 106 -20.74 -3.82 -18.62
N SER A 107 -21.13 -4.99 -19.13
CA SER A 107 -22.16 -5.08 -20.19
C SER A 107 -23.50 -4.53 -19.73
N TYR A 108 -23.95 -4.91 -18.54
CA TYR A 108 -25.20 -4.44 -17.96
C TYR A 108 -25.18 -2.92 -17.71
N MET A 109 -24.07 -2.40 -17.16
CA MET A 109 -23.90 -0.97 -16.92
C MET A 109 -23.95 -0.17 -18.24
N LYS A 110 -23.27 -0.65 -19.29
CA LYS A 110 -23.32 -0.03 -20.62
C LYS A 110 -24.71 -0.07 -21.25
N GLU A 111 -25.41 -1.19 -21.15
CA GLU A 111 -26.77 -1.35 -21.68
C GLU A 111 -27.76 -0.41 -21.00
N HIS A 112 -27.63 -0.21 -19.69
CA HIS A 112 -28.50 0.64 -18.90
C HIS A 112 -28.02 2.10 -18.76
N GLY A 113 -26.88 2.45 -19.36
CA GLY A 113 -26.30 3.79 -19.27
C GLY A 113 -25.85 4.17 -17.86
N ILE A 114 -25.54 3.18 -17.02
CA ILE A 114 -25.10 3.37 -15.63
C ILE A 114 -23.59 3.63 -15.65
N THR A 115 -23.15 4.72 -15.01
CA THR A 115 -21.72 5.02 -14.86
C THR A 115 -21.20 4.53 -13.51
N LEU A 116 -19.89 4.25 -13.42
CA LEU A 116 -19.24 3.92 -12.16
C LEU A 116 -19.47 5.02 -11.10
N ASP A 117 -19.38 6.29 -11.50
CA ASP A 117 -19.63 7.44 -10.62
C ASP A 117 -21.03 7.42 -9.98
N GLN A 118 -22.06 6.98 -10.74
CA GLN A 118 -23.42 6.86 -10.20
C GLN A 118 -23.50 5.77 -9.13
N VAL A 119 -22.84 4.63 -9.36
CA VAL A 119 -22.79 3.55 -8.37
C VAL A 119 -22.05 3.99 -7.11
N PHE A 120 -20.91 4.67 -7.24
CA PHE A 120 -20.16 5.20 -6.10
C PHE A 120 -20.95 6.24 -5.30
N ASN A 121 -21.64 7.16 -5.98
CA ASN A 121 -22.45 8.19 -5.32
C ASN A 121 -23.62 7.61 -4.53
N GLU A 122 -24.24 6.53 -5.00
CA GLU A 122 -25.31 5.83 -4.27
C GLU A 122 -24.76 5.02 -3.09
N MET A 123 -23.53 4.49 -3.17
CA MET A 123 -22.90 3.76 -2.06
C MET A 123 -22.42 4.66 -0.91
N MET A 124 -22.24 5.96 -1.16
CA MET A 124 -21.73 6.95 -0.19
C MET A 124 -22.85 7.74 0.53
N GLN A 125 -24.11 7.47 0.22
CA GLN A 125 -25.28 8.01 0.94
C GLN A 125 -25.62 7.18 2.18
#